data_AF-A0A537YL21-F1
#
_entry.id   AF-A0A537YL21-F1
#
_cell.length_a   1.000
_cell.length_b   1.000
_cell.length_c   1.000
_cell.angle_alpha   90.00
_cell.angle_beta   90.00
_cell.angle_gamma   90.00
#
_symmetry.space_group_name_H-M   'P 1'
#
loop_
_entity.id
_entity.type
_entity.pdbx_description
1 polymer ?
#
loop_
_entity_poly.entity_id
_entity_poly.type
_entity_poly.pdbx_seq_one_letter_code
_entity_poly.pdbx_strand_id
1 'polypeptide(L)' 'MRATASGREAIAHAEPGSRYVDRETGEEMEPVAKVLPLAPSVSSLPRSPENLRSCRRCDQLIGLDVSDCPYCGLRQEAL' A
#
# COMPACT_ATOMS: atom_id res chain seq x y z
N MET A 1 -1.44 -10.76 4.80
CA MET A 1 -2.05 -11.84 5.60
C MET A 1 -1.17 -13.07 5.48
N ARG A 2 -0.98 -13.82 6.56
CA ARG A 2 -0.18 -15.04 6.54
C ARG A 2 -0.85 -16.13 7.35
N ALA A 3 -0.98 -17.32 6.77
CA ALA A 3 -1.43 -18.51 7.47
C ALA A 3 -0.31 -19.03 8.39
N THR A 4 -0.65 -19.43 9.62
CA THR A 4 0.36 -19.80 10.63
C THR A 4 1.03 -21.14 10.30
N ALA A 5 0.26 -22.14 9.84
CA ALA A 5 0.75 -23.48 9.56
C ALA A 5 1.45 -23.58 8.19
N SER A 6 0.74 -23.23 7.11
CA SER A 6 1.28 -23.35 5.75
C SER A 6 2.21 -22.20 5.34
N GLY A 7 2.12 -21.04 6.01
CA GLY A 7 2.84 -19.84 5.61
C GLY A 7 2.32 -19.18 4.33
N ARG A 8 1.17 -19.61 3.80
CA ARG A 8 0.53 -18.98 2.62
C ARG A 8 0.22 -17.52 2.89
N GLU A 9 0.42 -16.68 1.88
CA GLU A 9 0.26 -15.24 1.99
C GLU A 9 -0.80 -14.70 1.03
N ALA A 10 -1.50 -13.66 1.48
CA ALA A 10 -2.46 -12.92 0.66
C ALA A 10 -2.46 -11.44 1.04
N ILE A 11 -2.70 -10.58 0.05
CA ILE A 11 -3.01 -9.16 0.27
C ILE A 11 -4.53 -9.02 0.23
N ALA A 12 -5.09 -8.41 1.26
CA ALA A 12 -6.53 -8.17 1.38
C ALA A 12 -6.78 -6.88 2.18
N HIS A 13 -7.95 -6.28 1.96
CA HIS A 13 -8.46 -5.28 2.89
C HIS A 13 -8.76 -5.96 4.22
N ALA A 14 -8.23 -5.37 5.30
CA ALA A 14 -8.39 -5.90 6.64
C ALA A 14 -8.91 -4.81 7.59
N GLU A 15 -9.82 -5.21 8.46
CA GLU A 15 -10.42 -4.47 9.55
C GLU A 15 -9.90 -5.04 10.89
N PRO A 16 -9.67 -4.19 11.89
CA PRO A 16 -9.28 -4.66 13.22
C PRO A 16 -10.32 -5.59 13.84
N GLY A 17 -9.87 -6.69 14.44
CA GLY A 17 -10.74 -7.62 15.19
C GLY A 17 -11.52 -8.63 14.34
N SER A 18 -11.40 -8.58 13.01
CA SER A 18 -12.00 -9.60 12.13
C SER A 18 -11.15 -10.87 12.08
N ARG A 19 -11.81 -12.01 11.86
CA ARG A 19 -11.17 -13.30 11.57
C ARG A 19 -11.06 -13.51 10.06
N TYR A 20 -9.88 -13.90 9.59
CA TYR A 20 -9.62 -14.14 8.17
C TYR A 20 -9.27 -15.60 7.94
N VAL A 21 -9.72 -16.12 6.80
CA VAL A 21 -9.45 -17.50 6.38
C VAL A 21 -8.97 -17.53 4.94
N ASP A 22 -8.02 -18.41 4.65
CA ASP A 22 -7.58 -18.71 3.30
C ASP A 22 -8.73 -19.41 2.55
N ARG A 23 -9.10 -18.90 1.37
CA ARG A 23 -10.25 -19.37 0.61
C ARG A 23 -10.10 -20.81 0.09
N GLU A 24 -8.89 -21.27 -0.14
CA GLU A 24 -8.61 -22.59 -0.72
C GLU A 24 -8.50 -23.67 0.35
N THR A 25 -7.88 -23.34 1.47
CA THR A 25 -7.50 -24.29 2.53
C THR A 25 -8.37 -24.20 3.78
N GLY A 26 -9.02 -23.05 4.00
CA GLY A 26 -9.77 -22.76 5.22
C GLY A 26 -8.88 -22.41 6.43
N GLU A 27 -7.55 -22.36 6.27
CA GLU A 27 -6.62 -22.00 7.34
C GLU A 27 -6.87 -20.57 7.83
N GLU A 28 -6.78 -20.36 9.14
CA GLU A 28 -6.82 -19.01 9.70
C GLU A 28 -5.59 -18.21 9.26
N MET A 29 -5.82 -16.94 8.91
CA MET A 29 -4.78 -16.02 8.46
C MET A 29 -4.73 -14.78 9.36
N GLU A 30 -3.52 -14.29 9.59
CA GLU A 30 -3.29 -13.10 10.42
C GLU A 30 -2.69 -11.94 9.61
N PRO A 31 -3.04 -10.68 9.91
CA PRO A 31 -2.35 -9.52 9.36
C PRO A 31 -0.96 -9.38 9.96
N VAL A 32 0.07 -9.76 9.19
CA VAL A 32 1.48 -9.65 9.61
C VAL A 32 2.21 -8.42 9.08
N ALA A 33 1.63 -7.74 8.08
CA ALA A 33 2.21 -6.57 7.43
C ALA A 33 1.11 -5.68 6.85
N LYS A 34 1.46 -4.43 6.54
CA LYS A 34 0.57 -3.46 5.88
C LYS A 34 1.25 -2.91 4.62
N VAL A 35 0.49 -2.80 3.54
CA VAL A 35 0.94 -2.14 2.31
C VAL A 35 0.77 -0.63 2.51
N LEU A 36 1.85 0.13 2.31
CA LEU A 36 1.81 1.58 2.30
C LEU A 36 1.54 2.09 0.88
N PRO A 37 0.89 3.25 0.71
CA PRO A 37 0.32 4.08 1.76
C PRO A 37 -0.97 3.48 2.36
N LEU A 38 -1.21 3.73 3.66
CA LEU A 38 -2.47 3.35 4.28
C LEU A 38 -3.60 4.27 3.80
N ALA A 39 -4.80 3.72 3.62
CA ALA A 39 -5.98 4.52 3.34
C ALA A 39 -6.39 5.36 4.57
N PRO A 40 -6.92 6.59 4.37
CA PRO A 40 -7.04 7.30 3.11
C PRO A 40 -5.69 7.85 2.63
N SER A 41 -5.41 7.74 1.32
CA SER A 41 -4.18 8.23 0.69
C SER A 41 -4.52 8.87 -0.66
N VAL A 42 -3.75 9.89 -1.03
CA VAL A 42 -3.84 10.53 -2.37
C VAL A 42 -3.24 9.66 -3.48
N SER A 43 -2.41 8.68 -3.13
CA SER A 43 -1.86 7.68 -4.03
C SER A 43 -2.49 6.32 -3.75
N SER A 44 -2.85 5.60 -4.80
CA SER A 44 -3.37 4.22 -4.76
C SER A 44 -2.30 3.18 -5.09
N LEU A 45 -1.08 3.62 -5.44
CA LEU A 45 0.03 2.73 -5.73
C LEU A 45 0.78 2.34 -4.45
N PRO A 46 1.23 1.08 -4.33
CA PRO A 46 2.13 0.68 -3.26
C PRO A 46 3.40 1.55 -3.23
N ARG A 47 3.89 1.89 -2.05
CA ARG A 47 5.21 2.51 -1.88
C ARG A 47 6.31 1.51 -2.18
N SER A 48 6.70 1.46 -3.45
CA SER A 48 7.87 0.76 -3.95
C SER A 48 8.67 1.67 -4.90
N PRO A 49 9.98 1.44 -5.09
CA PRO A 49 10.81 2.31 -5.92
C PRO A 49 10.24 2.56 -7.32
N GLU A 50 9.67 1.52 -7.95
CA GLU A 50 9.05 1.60 -9.28
C GLU A 50 7.74 2.39 -9.32
N ASN A 51 7.12 2.66 -8.17
CA ASN A 51 5.86 3.41 -8.04
C ASN A 51 6.06 4.82 -7.49
N LEU A 52 7.32 5.27 -7.35
CA LEU A 52 7.67 6.56 -6.77
C LEU A 52 8.45 7.44 -7.75
N ARG A 53 8.26 8.75 -7.64
CA ARG A 53 9.15 9.77 -8.21
C ARG A 53 9.49 10.84 -7.19
N SER A 54 10.59 11.55 -7.42
CA SER A 54 10.92 12.75 -6.65
C SER A 54 10.05 13.93 -7.10
N CYS A 55 9.57 14.71 -6.13
CA CYS A 55 8.94 16.00 -6.42
C CYS A 55 10.00 17.00 -6.92
N ARG A 56 9.76 17.65 -8.07
CA ARG A 56 10.70 18.60 -8.71
C ARG A 56 11.07 19.86 -7.90
N ARG A 57 10.47 20.08 -6.72
CA ARG A 57 10.73 21.25 -5.87
C ARG A 57 11.22 20.91 -4.47
N CYS A 58 10.67 19.87 -3.86
CA CYS A 58 10.97 19.53 -2.46
C CYS A 58 11.65 18.17 -2.30
N ASP A 59 11.93 17.46 -3.41
CA ASP A 59 12.61 16.16 -3.48
C ASP A 59 11.96 15.02 -2.69
N GLN A 60 10.79 15.25 -2.08
CA GLN A 60 10.03 14.20 -1.42
C GLN A 60 9.58 13.13 -2.41
N LEU A 61 9.63 11.87 -1.97
CA LEU A 61 9.12 10.73 -2.73
C LEU A 61 7.59 10.72 -2.69
N ILE A 62 6.99 10.84 -3.86
CA ILE A 62 5.54 10.85 -4.07
C ILE A 62 5.14 9.75 -5.04
N GLY A 63 3.90 9.29 -4.95
CA GLY A 63 3.36 8.30 -5.89
C GLY A 63 3.38 8.82 -7.33
N LEU A 64 3.67 7.94 -8.30
CA LEU A 64 3.65 8.29 -9.72
C LEU A 64 2.28 8.75 -10.20
N ASP A 65 1.22 8.22 -9.58
CA ASP A 65 -0.19 8.51 -9.85
C ASP A 65 -0.67 9.85 -9.26
N VAL A 66 0.18 10.56 -8.51
CA VAL A 66 -0.20 11.82 -7.86
C VAL A 66 0.17 13.02 -8.72
N SER A 67 -0.81 13.87 -9.06
CA SER A 67 -0.58 15.10 -9.83
C SER A 67 -0.06 16.26 -8.99
N ASP A 68 -0.58 16.44 -7.77
CA ASP A 68 -0.24 17.56 -6.89
C ASP A 68 0.53 17.04 -5.67
N CYS A 69 1.76 17.50 -5.45
CA CYS A 69 2.62 16.99 -4.37
C CYS A 69 1.94 17.17 -3.00
N PRO A 70 1.73 16.10 -2.20
CA PRO A 70 1.01 16.20 -0.92
C PRO A 70 1.80 16.96 0.16
N TYR A 71 3.11 17.17 -0.04
CA TYR A 71 3.97 17.84 0.93
C TYR A 71 4.10 19.34 0.68
N CYS A 72 4.12 19.79 -0.59
CA CYS A 72 4.34 21.19 -0.92
C CYS A 72 3.25 21.80 -1.83
N GLY A 73 2.36 20.99 -2.40
CA GLY A 73 1.29 21.44 -3.29
C GLY A 73 1.71 21.76 -4.72
N LEU A 74 2.98 21.53 -5.10
CA LEU A 74 3.40 21.75 -6.49
C LEU A 74 2.79 20.69 -7.40
N ARG A 75 2.09 21.15 -8.45
CA ARG A 75 1.68 20.30 -9.56
C ARG A 75 2.88 19.78 -10.34
N GLN A 76 2.92 18.48 -10.51
CA GLN A 76 3.99 17.79 -11.22
C GLN A 76 3.63 17.68 -12.71
N GLU A 77 4.65 17.56 -13.55
CA GLU A 77 4.45 17.31 -14.99
C GLU A 77 3.98 15.88 -15.21
N ALA A 78 3.26 15.67 -16.32
CA ALA A 78 2.94 14.33 -16.77
C ALA A 78 4.23 13.57 -17.08
N LEU A 79 4.24 12.29 -16.74
CA LEU A 79 5.32 11.36 -17.09
C LEU A 79 5.06 10.73 -18.46
#